data_AF-A0AAD3CRG3-F1
#
_entry.id   AF-A0AAD3CRG3-F1
#
_cell.length_a   1.000
_cell.length_b   1.000
_cell.length_c   1.000
_cell.angle_alpha   90.00
_cell.angle_beta   90.00
_cell.angle_gamma   90.00
#
_symmetry.space_group_name_H-M   'P 1'
#
loop_
_entity.id
_entity.type
_entity.pdbx_description
1 polymer ?
#
loop_
_entity_poly.entity_id
_entity_poly.type
_entity_poly.pdbx_seq_one_letter_code
_entity_poly.pdbx_strand_id
1 'polypeptide(L)'
;MKGMASKIHHSNIDRNTAYSLYSSNYKPTICYPLHHTTFTDNECDKLQSPPLRALLPKMGYNRNFPRVVVHGPYALGGNQMIDLKVEQFVLQLTDLMTAVRNRDIIGEQYIFLIAAHQRFLGTSTQFFHLNFEYRLSNSRIVYLWEKLHKYDISISNKHFWIPTSDFDNDSNLMDAFLELRKRRKNTPQRITSNEIHNANEVRLYLKCTFLSDIIDENNCISLDKYEAAAPCPTHESYPNRSRPNETAIKAWQTCLQGAFITGTREVLPSLIPTPSVTPVHQEQQPLSLSAHLSSQPSPIQDVVGPMHESWSQEDIDCIRDCLEDGQDIKIYGDGTVSKGKGAHYYSIKPDICENPKYLCLHGGAKTSSNRSGLVSLRPESFSIVAALSVIHAVLSVYNITSSESRLADIPL
;
A
#
# COMPACT_ATOMS: atom_id res chain seq x y z
N MET A 1 36.32 9.91 4.72
CA MET A 1 36.29 11.36 4.41
C MET A 1 37.60 12.10 4.73
N LYS A 2 38.13 12.07 5.96
CA LYS A 2 39.36 12.83 6.32
C LYS A 2 40.58 12.51 5.43
N GLY A 3 40.78 11.25 5.05
CA GLY A 3 41.86 10.85 4.14
C GLY A 3 41.76 11.48 2.75
N MET A 4 40.56 11.56 2.17
CA MET A 4 40.32 12.23 0.89
C MET A 4 40.57 13.74 0.99
N ALA A 5 40.06 14.38 2.04
CA ALA A 5 40.29 15.81 2.28
C ALA A 5 41.80 16.14 2.39
N SER A 6 42.57 15.29 3.06
CA SER A 6 44.03 15.44 3.14
C SER A 6 44.70 15.32 1.77
N LYS A 7 44.34 14.30 0.97
CA LYS A 7 44.88 14.15 -0.39
C LYS A 7 44.60 15.36 -1.29
N ILE A 8 43.38 15.90 -1.22
CA ILE A 8 42.98 17.11 -1.99
C ILE A 8 43.74 18.34 -1.52
N HIS A 9 43.97 18.48 -0.22
CA HIS A 9 44.70 19.64 0.31
C HIS A 9 46.12 19.73 -0.27
N HIS A 10 46.82 18.60 -0.33
CA HIS A 10 48.21 18.52 -0.79
C HIS A 10 48.36 18.41 -2.31
N SER A 11 47.28 18.17 -3.06
CA SER A 11 47.37 18.05 -4.52
C SER A 11 47.47 19.41 -5.21
N ASN A 12 48.22 19.48 -6.31
CA ASN A 12 48.23 20.66 -7.18
C ASN A 12 47.31 20.41 -8.37
N ILE A 13 46.03 20.75 -8.21
CA ILE A 13 44.98 20.55 -9.23
C ILE A 13 44.41 21.90 -9.66
N ASP A 14 44.05 22.01 -10.94
CA ASP A 14 43.37 23.20 -11.46
C ASP A 14 41.90 23.26 -11.01
N ARG A 15 41.24 24.40 -11.27
CA ARG A 15 39.85 24.61 -10.87
C ARG A 15 38.89 23.63 -11.53
N ASN A 16 39.07 23.37 -12.82
CA ASN A 16 38.19 22.48 -13.59
C ASN A 16 38.31 21.03 -13.09
N THR A 17 39.54 20.59 -12.81
CA THR A 17 39.87 19.28 -12.24
C THR A 17 39.31 19.16 -10.83
N ALA A 18 39.33 20.21 -10.02
CA ALA A 18 38.69 20.20 -8.71
C ALA A 18 37.17 20.03 -8.80
N TYR A 19 36.53 20.69 -9.78
CA TYR A 19 35.11 20.50 -10.07
C TYR A 19 34.81 19.08 -10.56
N SER A 20 35.59 18.56 -11.50
CA SER A 20 35.47 17.18 -11.99
C SER A 20 35.68 16.15 -10.88
N LEU A 21 36.65 16.38 -9.98
CA LEU A 21 36.89 15.52 -8.82
C LEU A 21 35.68 15.49 -7.88
N TYR A 22 35.04 16.65 -7.70
CA TYR A 22 33.83 16.74 -6.90
C TYR A 22 32.66 16.01 -7.56
N SER A 23 32.38 16.26 -8.84
CA SER A 23 31.21 15.71 -9.54
C SER A 23 31.34 14.22 -9.81
N SER A 24 32.52 13.75 -10.21
CA SER A 24 32.72 12.38 -10.69
C SER A 24 33.17 11.42 -9.59
N ASN A 25 33.84 11.91 -8.55
CA ASN A 25 34.36 11.05 -7.49
C ASN A 25 33.64 11.29 -6.17
N TYR A 26 33.69 12.51 -5.64
CA TYR A 26 33.13 12.80 -4.31
C TYR A 26 31.63 12.54 -4.25
N LYS A 27 30.84 13.18 -5.14
CA LYS A 27 29.38 13.09 -5.13
C LYS A 27 28.91 11.63 -5.26
N PRO A 28 29.34 10.83 -6.25
CA PRO A 28 28.89 9.43 -6.37
C PRO A 28 29.30 8.58 -5.18
N THR A 29 30.55 8.75 -4.70
CA THR A 29 31.09 7.97 -3.57
C THR A 29 30.31 8.21 -2.29
N ILE A 30 29.86 9.45 -2.04
CA ILE A 30 29.10 9.76 -0.82
C ILE A 30 27.62 9.47 -0.97
N CYS A 31 27.02 9.71 -2.15
CA CYS A 31 25.59 9.47 -2.37
C CYS A 31 25.24 7.98 -2.34
N TYR A 32 26.14 7.12 -2.82
CA TYR A 32 25.93 5.67 -2.82
C TYR A 32 25.68 5.08 -1.42
N PRO A 33 26.40 5.39 -0.35
CA PRO A 33 26.01 4.93 0.99
C PRO A 33 24.91 5.78 1.62
N LEU A 34 24.76 7.05 1.21
CA LEU A 34 23.85 8.01 1.85
C LEU A 34 22.37 7.62 1.74
N HIS A 35 21.97 7.01 0.62
CA HIS A 35 20.58 6.60 0.42
C HIS A 35 20.11 5.52 1.42
N HIS A 36 21.04 4.74 1.98
CA HIS A 36 20.74 3.70 2.97
C HIS A 36 20.83 4.15 4.43
N THR A 37 21.27 5.38 4.70
CA THR A 37 21.47 5.88 6.07
C THR A 37 20.42 6.91 6.47
N THR A 38 20.20 7.11 7.77
CA THR A 38 19.28 8.13 8.31
C THR A 38 20.04 9.09 9.22
N PHE A 39 21.03 9.77 8.66
CA PHE A 39 21.87 10.72 9.39
C PHE A 39 21.07 11.97 9.77
N THR A 40 21.34 12.50 10.96
CA THR A 40 20.84 13.80 11.38
C THR A 40 21.49 14.92 10.58
N ASP A 41 20.85 16.10 10.52
CA ASP A 41 21.39 17.27 9.81
C ASP A 41 22.80 17.62 10.30
N ASN A 42 23.03 17.52 11.62
CA ASN A 42 24.35 17.75 12.24
C ASN A 42 25.41 16.72 11.84
N GLU A 43 25.03 15.45 11.66
CA GLU A 43 25.94 14.40 11.21
C GLU A 43 26.31 14.58 9.74
N CYS A 44 25.33 14.94 8.91
CA CYS A 44 25.55 15.32 7.51
C CYS A 44 26.52 16.50 7.40
N ASP A 45 26.34 17.56 8.19
CA ASP A 45 27.24 18.73 8.21
C ASP A 45 28.66 18.34 8.63
N LYS A 46 28.80 17.50 9.67
CA LYS A 46 30.10 16.98 10.14
C LYS A 46 30.79 16.12 9.08
N LEU A 47 30.02 15.30 8.36
CA LEU A 47 30.52 14.40 7.32
C LEU A 47 31.00 15.18 6.08
N GLN A 48 30.24 16.21 5.68
CA GLN A 48 30.48 17.01 4.49
C GLN A 48 31.56 18.09 4.67
N SER A 49 31.72 18.63 5.88
CA SER A 49 32.57 19.79 6.12
C SER A 49 34.05 19.59 5.73
N PRO A 50 34.75 18.49 6.12
CA PRO A 50 36.17 18.31 5.79
C PRO A 50 36.48 18.30 4.28
N PRO A 51 35.83 17.49 3.43
CA PRO A 51 36.11 17.48 1.99
C PRO A 51 35.74 18.80 1.32
N LEU A 52 34.64 19.44 1.74
CA LEU A 52 34.21 20.73 1.18
C LEU A 52 35.22 21.86 1.48
N ARG A 53 35.78 21.90 2.71
CA ARG A 53 36.84 22.85 3.09
C ARG A 53 38.14 22.63 2.30
N ALA A 54 38.41 21.41 1.84
CA ALA A 54 39.56 21.10 1.00
C ALA A 54 39.32 21.46 -0.48
N LEU A 55 38.12 21.21 -1.00
CA LEU A 55 37.74 21.43 -2.40
C LEU A 55 37.55 22.91 -2.74
N LEU A 56 36.89 23.70 -1.88
CA LEU A 56 36.53 25.09 -2.17
C LEU A 56 37.74 25.97 -2.55
N PRO A 57 38.88 25.94 -1.83
CA PRO A 57 40.08 26.68 -2.23
C PRO A 57 40.62 26.28 -3.61
N LYS A 58 40.54 24.98 -3.95
CA LYS A 58 40.99 24.49 -5.27
C LYS A 58 40.07 24.94 -6.39
N MET A 59 38.79 25.17 -6.10
CA MET A 59 37.80 25.74 -7.02
C MET A 59 37.90 27.27 -7.12
N GLY A 60 38.73 27.93 -6.30
CA GLY A 60 38.89 29.39 -6.28
C GLY A 60 38.00 30.13 -5.28
N TYR A 61 37.31 29.41 -4.39
CA TYR A 61 36.49 29.99 -3.33
C TYR A 61 37.23 30.05 -1.98
N ASN A 62 36.74 30.89 -1.07
CA ASN A 62 37.23 30.88 0.31
C ASN A 62 36.89 29.53 0.98
N ARG A 63 37.80 28.99 1.80
CA ARG A 63 37.56 27.78 2.61
C ARG A 63 36.31 27.88 3.49
N ASN A 64 36.02 29.09 3.98
CA ASN A 64 34.88 29.42 4.82
C ASN A 64 33.73 30.07 4.02
N PHE A 65 33.68 29.87 2.70
CA PHE A 65 32.62 30.44 1.86
C PHE A 65 31.23 30.03 2.39
N PRO A 66 30.25 30.96 2.48
CA PRO A 66 28.96 30.70 3.09
C PRO A 66 28.27 29.47 2.51
N ARG A 67 27.93 28.50 3.37
CA ARG A 67 27.38 27.20 2.94
C ARG A 67 26.05 27.32 2.21
N VAL A 68 25.23 28.30 2.58
CA VAL A 68 23.97 28.61 1.88
C VAL A 68 24.22 28.94 0.40
N VAL A 69 25.31 29.66 0.08
CA VAL A 69 25.67 29.99 -1.31
C VAL A 69 26.34 28.80 -2.00
N VAL A 70 27.15 28.02 -1.28
CA VAL A 70 27.75 26.78 -1.80
C VAL A 70 26.70 25.80 -2.30
N HIS A 71 25.62 25.62 -1.51
CA HIS A 71 24.53 24.69 -1.82
C HIS A 71 23.41 25.32 -2.66
N GLY A 72 23.39 26.65 -2.77
CA GLY A 72 22.39 27.38 -3.51
C GLY A 72 22.41 27.05 -5.02
N PRO A 73 21.27 27.17 -5.71
CA PRO A 73 21.17 26.88 -7.14
C PRO A 73 21.92 27.92 -7.99
N TYR A 74 22.42 27.51 -9.16
CA TYR A 74 23.08 28.44 -10.09
C TYR A 74 22.18 29.60 -10.52
N ALA A 75 20.87 29.36 -10.65
CA ALA A 75 19.88 30.38 -11.02
C ALA A 75 19.81 31.56 -10.04
N LEU A 76 20.22 31.37 -8.78
CA LEU A 76 20.28 32.41 -7.75
C LEU A 76 21.73 32.84 -7.43
N GLY A 77 22.69 32.51 -8.30
CA GLY A 77 24.10 32.81 -8.10
C GLY A 77 24.82 31.92 -7.09
N GLY A 78 24.23 30.76 -6.74
CA GLY A 78 24.88 29.75 -5.91
C GLY A 78 25.84 28.85 -6.70
N ASN A 79 26.55 27.97 -5.99
CA ASN A 79 27.54 27.05 -6.60
C ASN A 79 26.98 25.63 -6.87
N GLN A 80 25.72 25.37 -6.51
CA GLN A 80 24.98 24.11 -6.74
C GLN A 80 25.72 22.83 -6.30
N MET A 81 26.55 22.92 -5.27
CA MET A 81 27.11 21.72 -4.64
C MET A 81 26.04 21.06 -3.78
N ILE A 82 25.95 19.73 -3.79
CA ILE A 82 24.96 18.98 -3.03
C ILE A 82 25.04 19.34 -1.55
N ASP A 83 23.92 19.40 -0.88
CA ASP A 83 23.84 19.43 0.58
C ASP A 83 23.46 18.02 1.02
N LEU A 84 24.31 17.34 1.81
CA LEU A 84 24.08 15.92 2.13
C LEU A 84 22.75 15.71 2.85
N LYS A 85 22.26 16.68 3.64
CA LYS A 85 20.98 16.53 4.34
C LYS A 85 19.78 16.57 3.40
N VAL A 86 19.89 17.31 2.30
CA VAL A 86 18.85 17.40 1.27
C VAL A 86 18.97 16.22 0.33
N GLU A 87 20.20 15.89 -0.09
CA GLU A 87 20.47 14.79 -1.01
C GLU A 87 20.02 13.44 -0.41
N GLN A 88 20.26 13.19 0.89
CA GLN A 88 19.79 11.98 1.57
C GLN A 88 18.27 11.81 1.48
N PHE A 89 17.53 12.88 1.75
CA PHE A 89 16.08 12.89 1.65
C PHE A 89 15.61 12.68 0.21
N VAL A 90 16.19 13.40 -0.75
CA VAL A 90 15.83 13.28 -2.18
C VAL A 90 16.08 11.88 -2.70
N LEU A 91 17.22 11.27 -2.37
CA LEU A 91 17.55 9.90 -2.78
C LEU A 91 16.53 8.90 -2.23
N GLN A 92 16.25 8.93 -0.92
CA GLN A 92 15.29 8.01 -0.31
C GLN A 92 13.86 8.21 -0.82
N LEU A 93 13.46 9.45 -1.05
CA LEU A 93 12.15 9.76 -1.63
C LEU A 93 12.06 9.23 -3.06
N THR A 94 13.10 9.43 -3.86
CA THR A 94 13.16 8.93 -5.24
C THR A 94 13.12 7.41 -5.26
N ASP A 95 13.85 6.74 -4.36
CA ASP A 95 13.85 5.29 -4.24
C ASP A 95 12.47 4.74 -3.86
N LEU A 96 11.81 5.36 -2.86
CA LEU A 96 10.45 5.00 -2.48
C LEU A 96 9.49 5.16 -3.66
N MET A 97 9.51 6.32 -4.33
CA MET A 97 8.64 6.60 -5.46
C MET A 97 8.86 5.65 -6.63
N THR A 98 10.12 5.34 -6.93
CA THR A 98 10.49 4.44 -8.03
C THR A 98 10.02 3.03 -7.74
N ALA A 99 10.31 2.52 -6.54
CA ALA A 99 9.90 1.17 -6.14
C ALA A 99 8.36 1.03 -6.13
N VAL A 100 7.65 1.99 -5.52
CA VAL A 100 6.18 1.96 -5.48
C VAL A 100 5.56 2.07 -6.88
N ARG A 101 6.18 2.79 -7.81
CA ARG A 101 5.71 2.88 -9.21
C ARG A 101 5.97 1.61 -10.00
N ASN A 102 7.12 0.97 -9.78
CA ASN A 102 7.52 -0.24 -10.48
C ASN A 102 6.78 -1.49 -9.98
N ARG A 103 6.18 -1.45 -8.78
CA ARG A 103 5.56 -2.60 -8.11
C ARG A 103 6.51 -3.81 -8.02
N ASP A 104 7.78 -3.53 -7.83
CA ASP A 104 8.79 -4.54 -7.53
C ASP A 104 8.65 -4.98 -6.06
N ILE A 105 9.33 -6.07 -5.70
CA ILE A 105 9.29 -6.65 -4.34
C ILE A 105 9.61 -5.60 -3.26
N ILE A 106 10.51 -4.66 -3.58
CA ILE A 106 10.87 -3.55 -2.70
C ILE A 106 9.71 -2.57 -2.55
N GLY A 107 8.99 -2.26 -3.64
CA GLY A 107 7.78 -1.44 -3.61
C GLY A 107 6.69 -2.03 -2.72
N GLU A 108 6.45 -3.33 -2.83
CA GLU A 108 5.48 -4.05 -1.97
C GLU A 108 5.91 -4.03 -0.50
N GLN A 109 7.20 -4.23 -0.21
CA GLN A 109 7.73 -4.09 1.14
C GLN A 109 7.51 -2.69 1.71
N TYR A 110 7.68 -1.64 0.90
CA TYR A 110 7.39 -0.28 1.33
C TYR A 110 5.91 -0.07 1.63
N ILE A 111 5.01 -0.55 0.75
CA ILE A 111 3.57 -0.46 0.96
C ILE A 111 3.17 -1.17 2.26
N PHE A 112 3.66 -2.39 2.46
CA PHE A 112 3.43 -3.16 3.70
C PHE A 112 3.96 -2.43 4.92
N LEU A 113 5.17 -1.87 4.85
CA LEU A 113 5.78 -1.15 5.97
C LEU A 113 4.98 0.12 6.30
N ILE A 114 4.50 0.87 5.29
CA ILE A 114 3.64 2.04 5.48
C ILE A 114 2.31 1.62 6.10
N ALA A 115 1.70 0.54 5.61
CA ALA A 115 0.47 -0.02 6.17
C ALA A 115 0.65 -0.47 7.63
N ALA A 116 1.80 -1.05 7.99
CA ALA A 116 2.13 -1.42 9.36
C ALA A 116 2.22 -0.19 10.28
N HIS A 117 2.84 0.91 9.81
CA HIS A 117 2.86 2.17 10.56
C HIS A 117 1.46 2.80 10.65
N GLN A 118 0.67 2.78 9.57
CA GLN A 118 -0.72 3.22 9.60
C GLN A 118 -1.54 2.45 10.64
N ARG A 119 -1.43 1.12 10.65
CA ARG A 119 -2.15 0.25 11.60
C ARG A 119 -1.66 0.44 13.03
N PHE A 120 -0.36 0.71 13.22
CA PHE A 120 0.18 1.08 14.52
C PHE A 120 -0.46 2.37 15.06
N LEU A 121 -0.64 3.39 14.21
CA LEU A 121 -1.24 4.67 14.59
C LEU A 121 -2.77 4.57 14.73
N GLY A 122 -3.41 3.74 13.91
CA GLY A 122 -4.84 3.45 13.98
C GLY A 122 -5.75 4.58 13.53
N THR A 123 -5.24 5.64 12.90
CA THR A 123 -6.00 6.79 12.42
C THR A 123 -6.58 6.55 11.02
N SER A 124 -7.62 7.29 10.64
CA SER A 124 -8.17 7.26 9.27
C SER A 124 -7.49 8.25 8.32
N THR A 125 -6.61 9.12 8.83
CA THR A 125 -5.74 9.96 7.98
C THR A 125 -4.47 9.20 7.59
N GLN A 126 -4.07 9.30 6.32
CA GLN A 126 -2.89 8.62 5.78
C GLN A 126 -1.59 9.02 6.50
N PHE A 127 -0.72 8.05 6.72
CA PHE A 127 0.52 8.13 7.49
C PHE A 127 1.37 9.39 7.23
N PHE A 128 1.64 9.74 5.96
CA PHE A 128 2.48 10.89 5.61
C PHE A 128 1.78 12.24 5.83
N HIS A 129 0.46 12.26 5.94
CA HIS A 129 -0.33 13.47 6.19
C HIS A 129 -0.60 13.70 7.68
N LEU A 130 -0.22 12.76 8.55
CA LEU A 130 -0.39 12.89 9.99
C LEU A 130 0.63 13.88 10.59
N ASN A 131 0.21 14.57 11.65
CA ASN A 131 1.08 15.38 12.48
C ASN A 131 1.89 14.49 13.46
N PHE A 132 3.06 14.95 13.88
CA PHE A 132 3.97 14.25 14.81
C PHE A 132 3.47 14.20 16.27
N GLU A 133 2.28 13.67 16.51
CA GLU A 133 1.79 13.47 17.88
C GLU A 133 2.29 12.16 18.51
N TYR A 134 2.72 11.19 17.70
CA TYR A 134 3.23 9.89 18.14
C TYR A 134 4.74 9.77 17.87
N ARG A 135 5.48 9.29 18.88
CA ARG A 135 6.87 8.88 18.72
C ARG A 135 6.91 7.46 18.19
N LEU A 136 7.31 7.32 16.93
CA LEU A 136 7.58 6.03 16.31
C LEU A 136 9.05 5.68 16.47
N SER A 137 9.35 4.39 16.43
CA SER A 137 10.74 3.92 16.37
C SER A 137 11.44 4.47 15.14
N ASN A 138 12.70 4.86 15.29
CA ASN A 138 13.51 5.37 14.20
C ASN A 138 13.55 4.35 13.05
N SER A 139 13.05 4.75 11.89
CA SER A 139 13.08 3.96 10.66
C SER A 139 13.26 4.89 9.46
N ARG A 140 13.62 4.33 8.30
CA ARG A 140 13.71 5.10 7.05
C ARG A 140 12.38 5.77 6.68
N ILE A 141 11.25 5.11 6.95
CA ILE A 141 9.92 5.63 6.68
C ILE A 141 9.56 6.79 7.63
N VAL A 142 9.92 6.66 8.91
CA VAL A 142 9.74 7.75 9.89
C VAL A 142 10.63 8.95 9.55
N TYR A 143 11.87 8.71 9.11
CA TYR A 143 12.75 9.77 8.61
C TYR A 143 12.13 10.49 7.40
N LEU A 144 11.58 9.75 6.43
CA LEU A 144 10.89 10.34 5.29
C LEU A 144 9.68 11.16 5.73
N TRP A 145 8.87 10.65 6.63
CA TRP A 145 7.72 11.38 7.19
C TRP A 145 8.15 12.70 7.85
N GLU A 146 9.19 12.67 8.70
CA GLU A 146 9.80 13.86 9.32
C GLU A 146 10.23 14.91 8.29
N LYS A 147 10.93 14.47 7.23
CA LYS A 147 11.42 15.37 6.19
C LYS A 147 10.31 15.92 5.29
N LEU A 148 9.32 15.10 4.95
CA LEU A 148 8.16 15.51 4.16
C LEU A 148 7.41 16.64 4.84
N HIS A 149 7.11 16.49 6.13
CA HIS A 149 6.46 17.57 6.89
C HIS A 149 7.39 18.78 7.08
N LYS A 150 8.70 18.61 7.26
CA LYS A 150 9.65 19.73 7.37
C LYS A 150 9.65 20.60 6.11
N TYR A 151 9.52 19.98 4.94
CA TYR A 151 9.54 20.67 3.64
C TYR A 151 8.15 20.94 3.07
N ASP A 152 7.08 20.63 3.79
CA ASP A 152 5.69 20.79 3.36
C ASP A 152 5.40 20.06 2.02
N ILE A 153 5.83 18.81 1.94
CA ILE A 153 5.67 17.94 0.76
C ILE A 153 4.66 16.84 1.09
N SER A 154 3.60 16.74 0.29
CA SER A 154 2.58 15.68 0.40
C SER A 154 2.83 14.54 -0.58
N ILE A 155 2.60 13.30 -0.16
CA ILE A 155 2.64 12.11 -1.03
C ILE A 155 1.35 11.32 -0.85
N SER A 156 0.66 11.08 -1.95
CA SER A 156 -0.54 10.25 -2.00
C SER A 156 -0.36 9.08 -2.97
N ASN A 157 -0.80 7.90 -2.56
CA ASN A 157 -0.90 6.73 -3.43
C ASN A 157 -2.14 5.91 -3.04
N LYS A 158 -2.89 5.43 -4.02
CA LYS A 158 -4.07 4.57 -3.83
C LYS A 158 -3.76 3.24 -3.12
N HIS A 159 -2.51 2.80 -3.18
CA HIS A 159 -2.03 1.57 -2.54
C HIS A 159 -1.63 1.77 -1.08
N PHE A 160 -1.56 3.02 -0.60
CA PHE A 160 -1.34 3.25 0.82
C PHE A 160 -2.61 2.90 1.57
N TRP A 161 -2.56 1.77 2.29
CA TRP A 161 -3.67 1.29 3.08
C TRP A 161 -4.07 2.32 4.15
N ILE A 162 -5.39 2.48 4.31
CA ILE A 162 -6.05 3.29 5.33
C ILE A 162 -7.19 2.42 5.87
N PRO A 163 -7.47 2.44 7.18
CA PRO A 163 -8.61 1.71 7.72
C PRO A 163 -9.94 2.22 7.12
N THR A 164 -10.76 1.28 6.67
CA THR A 164 -12.12 1.50 6.14
C THR A 164 -13.13 0.85 7.07
N SER A 165 -14.29 1.49 7.24
CA SER A 165 -15.41 0.91 7.99
C SER A 165 -16.53 0.50 7.02
N ASP A 166 -17.24 -0.57 7.38
CA ASP A 166 -18.43 -1.07 6.69
C ASP A 166 -19.73 -0.38 7.17
N PHE A 167 -19.60 0.61 8.07
CA PHE A 167 -20.69 1.36 8.66
C PHE A 167 -20.63 2.85 8.29
N ASP A 168 -21.80 3.42 8.00
CA ASP A 168 -21.99 4.85 7.83
C ASP A 168 -21.89 5.53 9.20
N ASN A 169 -21.19 6.68 9.23
CA ASN A 169 -20.91 7.48 10.43
C ASN A 169 -20.10 6.78 11.53
N ASP A 170 -19.38 5.72 11.19
CA ASP A 170 -18.48 5.08 12.14
C ASP A 170 -17.31 5.98 12.51
N SER A 171 -16.97 5.99 13.80
CA SER A 171 -15.94 6.86 14.34
C SER A 171 -14.64 6.09 14.55
N ASN A 172 -13.56 6.56 13.93
CA ASN A 172 -12.23 6.05 14.21
C ASN A 172 -11.83 6.40 15.66
N LEU A 173 -11.41 5.39 16.43
CA LEU A 173 -11.10 5.53 17.85
C LEU A 173 -9.97 6.53 18.09
N MET A 174 -8.87 6.41 17.34
CA MET A 174 -7.69 7.24 17.56
C MET A 174 -7.90 8.68 17.08
N ASP A 175 -8.62 8.88 15.98
CA ASP A 175 -8.97 10.22 15.52
C ASP A 175 -9.85 10.96 16.54
N ALA A 176 -10.85 10.27 17.11
CA ALA A 176 -11.69 10.82 18.16
C ALA A 176 -10.88 11.16 19.43
N PHE A 177 -9.93 10.31 19.83
CA PHE A 177 -9.07 10.59 20.99
C PHE A 177 -8.15 11.80 20.77
N LEU A 178 -7.59 11.93 19.56
CA LEU A 178 -6.78 13.08 19.17
C LEU A 178 -7.60 14.36 19.14
N GLU A 179 -8.83 14.31 18.63
CA GLU A 179 -9.74 15.45 18.63
C GLU A 179 -10.14 15.85 20.06
N LEU A 180 -10.48 14.88 20.91
CA LEU A 180 -10.78 15.08 22.31
C LEU A 180 -9.62 15.78 23.04
N ARG A 181 -8.39 15.34 22.80
CA ARG A 181 -7.18 15.95 23.33
C ARG A 181 -7.04 17.41 22.91
N LYS A 182 -7.28 17.73 21.63
CA LYS A 182 -7.25 19.11 21.13
C LYS A 182 -8.31 19.97 21.83
N ARG A 183 -9.53 19.47 21.93
CA ARG A 183 -10.67 20.15 22.60
C ARG A 183 -10.37 20.42 24.09
N ARG A 184 -9.73 19.48 24.80
CA ARG A 184 -9.43 19.57 26.24
C ARG A 184 -8.05 20.16 26.58
N LYS A 185 -7.29 20.65 25.60
CA LYS A 185 -5.89 21.10 25.81
C LYS A 185 -5.73 22.15 26.93
N ASN A 186 -6.70 23.06 27.06
CA ASN A 186 -6.68 24.16 28.02
C ASN A 186 -7.66 23.98 29.19
N THR A 187 -8.16 22.77 29.42
CA THR A 187 -9.13 22.48 30.50
C THR A 187 -8.45 21.71 31.63
N PRO A 188 -9.02 21.69 32.86
CA PRO A 188 -8.49 20.89 33.97
C PRO A 188 -8.52 19.38 33.69
N GLN A 189 -9.35 18.92 32.75
CA GLN A 189 -9.47 17.52 32.31
C GLN A 189 -8.62 17.24 31.06
N ARG A 190 -7.46 17.89 30.92
CA ARG A 190 -6.58 17.71 29.76
C ARG A 190 -6.12 16.25 29.62
N ILE A 191 -6.01 15.80 28.38
CA ILE A 191 -5.45 14.48 28.04
C ILE A 191 -4.01 14.67 27.56
N THR A 192 -3.09 13.93 28.17
CA THR A 192 -1.66 13.98 27.90
C THR A 192 -1.28 13.10 26.70
N SER A 193 -0.11 13.36 26.09
CA SER A 193 0.41 12.47 25.02
C SER A 193 0.57 11.03 25.50
N ASN A 194 0.96 10.84 26.77
CA ASN A 194 1.16 9.51 27.34
C ASN A 194 -0.16 8.75 27.48
N GLU A 195 -1.25 9.42 27.86
CA GLU A 195 -2.58 8.79 27.93
C GLU A 195 -3.05 8.35 26.54
N ILE A 196 -2.84 9.17 25.50
CA ILE A 196 -3.15 8.78 24.12
C ILE A 196 -2.29 7.60 23.67
N HIS A 197 -0.99 7.60 23.96
CA HIS A 197 -0.10 6.49 23.65
C HIS A 197 -0.55 5.20 24.34
N ASN A 198 -0.86 5.28 25.63
CA ASN A 198 -1.36 4.17 26.42
C ASN A 198 -2.71 3.64 25.89
N ALA A 199 -3.63 4.53 25.49
CA ALA A 199 -4.88 4.14 24.87
C ALA A 199 -4.66 3.42 23.53
N ASN A 200 -3.67 3.85 22.73
CA ASN A 200 -3.29 3.16 21.50
C ASN A 200 -2.72 1.76 21.76
N GLU A 201 -1.94 1.57 22.83
CA GLU A 201 -1.44 0.24 23.22
C GLU A 201 -2.59 -0.71 23.59
N VAL A 202 -3.63 -0.21 24.28
CA VAL A 202 -4.86 -0.98 24.54
C VAL A 202 -5.59 -1.32 23.25
N ARG A 203 -5.75 -0.35 22.35
CA ARG A 203 -6.36 -0.56 21.03
C ARG A 203 -5.62 -1.65 20.23
N LEU A 204 -4.29 -1.61 20.20
CA LEU A 204 -3.46 -2.60 19.51
C LEU A 204 -3.60 -4.00 20.11
N TYR A 205 -3.68 -4.11 21.44
CA TYR A 205 -3.97 -5.37 22.12
C TYR A 205 -5.37 -5.89 21.80
N LEU A 206 -6.37 -5.00 21.81
CA LEU A 206 -7.76 -5.33 21.50
C LEU A 206 -8.00 -5.62 20.02
N LYS A 207 -7.09 -5.21 19.13
CA LYS A 207 -7.22 -5.35 17.67
C LYS A 207 -8.45 -4.65 17.09
N CYS A 208 -8.74 -3.45 17.60
CA CYS A 208 -9.83 -2.61 17.11
C CYS A 208 -9.30 -1.33 16.45
N THR A 209 -10.10 -0.73 15.57
CA THR A 209 -9.80 0.56 14.93
C THR A 209 -11.00 1.50 14.96
N PHE A 210 -12.21 0.96 14.80
CA PHE A 210 -13.44 1.73 14.78
C PHE A 210 -14.27 1.51 16.05
N LEU A 211 -15.27 2.37 16.23
CA LEU A 211 -16.19 2.31 17.35
C LEU A 211 -17.12 1.08 17.22
N SER A 212 -17.52 0.73 16.00
CA SER A 212 -18.27 -0.51 15.71
C SER A 212 -17.59 -1.78 16.23
N ASP A 213 -16.26 -1.83 16.28
CA ASP A 213 -15.50 -2.99 16.77
C ASP A 213 -15.68 -3.29 18.27
N ILE A 214 -16.18 -2.33 19.06
CA ILE A 214 -16.26 -2.40 20.52
C ILE A 214 -17.68 -2.25 21.08
N ILE A 215 -18.66 -1.94 20.23
CA ILE A 215 -20.06 -1.78 20.58
C ILE A 215 -20.78 -3.13 20.62
N ASP A 216 -21.75 -3.28 21.51
CA ASP A 216 -22.71 -4.39 21.56
C ASP A 216 -24.04 -4.06 20.87
N GLU A 217 -24.94 -5.04 20.74
CA GLU A 217 -26.27 -4.88 20.15
C GLU A 217 -27.14 -3.81 20.86
N ASN A 218 -26.80 -3.44 22.10
CA ASN A 218 -27.50 -2.44 22.89
C ASN A 218 -26.90 -1.03 22.74
N ASN A 219 -26.03 -0.81 21.75
CA ASN A 219 -25.32 0.45 21.56
C ASN A 219 -24.48 0.87 22.78
N CYS A 220 -24.01 -0.11 23.55
CA CYS A 220 -23.12 0.10 24.68
C CYS A 220 -21.72 -0.43 24.34
N ILE A 221 -20.69 0.16 24.95
CA ILE A 221 -19.35 -0.43 24.85
C ILE A 221 -19.34 -1.74 25.64
N SER A 222 -19.00 -2.84 24.96
CA SER A 222 -18.88 -4.18 25.53
C SER A 222 -17.95 -4.16 26.75
N LEU A 223 -18.35 -4.81 27.85
CA LEU A 223 -17.59 -4.78 29.11
C LEU A 223 -16.16 -5.32 28.92
N ASP A 224 -16.03 -6.42 28.17
CA ASP A 224 -14.73 -7.04 27.88
C ASP A 224 -13.79 -6.12 27.10
N LYS A 225 -14.34 -5.23 26.27
CA LYS A 225 -13.57 -4.24 25.49
C LYS A 225 -13.25 -3.01 26.33
N TYR A 226 -14.16 -2.63 27.21
CA TYR A 226 -13.95 -1.55 28.17
C TYR A 226 -12.86 -1.88 29.21
N GLU A 227 -12.74 -3.14 29.62
CA GLU A 227 -11.73 -3.63 30.59
C GLU A 227 -10.47 -4.22 29.95
N ALA A 228 -10.37 -4.18 28.62
CA ALA A 228 -9.29 -4.82 27.86
C ALA A 228 -9.05 -6.28 28.28
N ALA A 229 -10.13 -7.06 28.38
CA ALA A 229 -10.13 -8.44 28.81
C ALA A 229 -9.81 -9.41 27.65
N ALA A 230 -10.40 -9.17 26.47
CA ALA A 230 -10.25 -10.05 25.31
C ALA A 230 -10.18 -9.28 23.98
N PRO A 231 -9.29 -9.67 23.04
CA PRO A 231 -9.19 -9.05 21.72
C PRO A 231 -10.42 -9.32 20.86
N CYS A 232 -10.65 -8.46 19.86
CA CYS A 232 -11.67 -8.63 18.84
C CYS A 232 -11.25 -9.70 17.82
N PRO A 233 -12.19 -10.54 17.33
CA PRO A 233 -11.92 -11.39 16.19
C PRO A 233 -11.74 -10.48 14.97
N THR A 234 -10.59 -10.56 14.30
CA THR A 234 -10.32 -9.80 13.09
C THR A 234 -9.41 -10.59 12.16
N HIS A 235 -9.65 -10.46 10.86
CA HIS A 235 -8.78 -10.98 9.81
C HIS A 235 -7.55 -10.07 9.58
N GLU A 236 -7.56 -8.86 10.15
CA GLU A 236 -6.44 -7.94 10.01
C GLU A 236 -5.23 -8.35 10.86
N SER A 237 -4.04 -8.10 10.31
CA SER A 237 -2.78 -8.38 10.99
C SER A 237 -2.40 -7.25 11.95
N TYR A 238 -2.59 -7.49 13.25
CA TYR A 238 -2.13 -6.61 14.32
C TYR A 238 -0.82 -7.10 14.93
N PRO A 239 0.05 -6.20 15.43
CA PRO A 239 1.23 -6.61 16.19
C PRO A 239 0.81 -7.38 17.45
N ASN A 240 1.50 -8.49 17.73
CA ASN A 240 1.27 -9.27 18.94
C ASN A 240 1.66 -8.44 20.17
N ARG A 241 0.69 -8.17 21.05
CA ARG A 241 0.89 -7.43 22.30
C ARG A 241 0.45 -8.28 23.48
N SER A 242 1.18 -8.16 24.58
CA SER A 242 0.72 -8.66 25.89
C SER A 242 -0.43 -7.80 26.41
N ARG A 243 -1.17 -8.32 27.39
CA ARG A 243 -2.22 -7.55 28.05
C ARG A 243 -1.64 -6.22 28.59
N PRO A 244 -2.27 -5.07 28.30
CA PRO A 244 -1.86 -3.77 28.81
C PRO A 244 -1.92 -3.71 30.34
N ASN A 245 -1.11 -2.84 30.93
CA ASN A 245 -1.14 -2.59 32.37
C ASN A 245 -2.38 -1.75 32.78
N GLU A 246 -2.68 -1.72 34.08
CA GLU A 246 -3.83 -0.97 34.60
C GLU A 246 -3.78 0.53 34.27
N THR A 247 -2.59 1.11 34.19
CA THR A 247 -2.44 2.53 33.83
C THR A 247 -2.88 2.79 32.39
N ALA A 248 -2.58 1.87 31.47
CA ALA A 248 -3.05 1.97 30.10
C ALA A 248 -4.55 1.71 29.95
N ILE A 249 -5.09 0.75 30.70
CA ILE A 249 -6.53 0.48 30.74
C ILE A 249 -7.30 1.70 31.26
N LYS A 250 -6.81 2.36 32.33
CA LYS A 250 -7.41 3.61 32.84
C LYS A 250 -7.36 4.75 31.81
N ALA A 251 -6.26 4.87 31.07
CA ALA A 251 -6.14 5.88 30.02
C ALA A 251 -7.13 5.62 28.86
N TRP A 252 -7.26 4.36 28.45
CA TRP A 252 -8.26 3.90 27.47
C TRP A 252 -9.69 4.25 27.90
N GLN A 253 -10.07 3.90 29.13
CA GLN A 253 -11.38 4.21 29.69
C GLN A 253 -11.65 5.71 29.75
N THR A 254 -10.66 6.50 30.18
CA THR A 254 -10.76 7.97 30.23
C THR A 254 -10.99 8.57 28.83
N CYS A 255 -10.30 8.03 27.82
CA CYS A 255 -10.47 8.46 26.43
C CYS A 255 -11.85 8.07 25.87
N LEU A 256 -12.31 6.83 26.09
CA LEU A 256 -13.64 6.39 25.69
C LEU A 256 -14.75 7.21 26.36
N GLN A 257 -14.66 7.42 27.67
CA GLN A 257 -15.62 8.24 28.42
C GLN A 257 -15.69 9.67 27.91
N GLY A 258 -14.55 10.24 27.53
CA GLY A 258 -14.52 11.61 27.02
C GLY A 258 -14.98 11.76 25.58
N ALA A 259 -14.82 10.72 24.75
CA ALA A 259 -15.08 10.77 23.32
C ALA A 259 -16.48 10.26 22.94
N PHE A 260 -16.97 9.19 23.59
CA PHE A 260 -18.09 8.40 23.06
C PHE A 260 -19.24 8.18 24.04
N ILE A 261 -19.01 8.23 25.35
CA ILE A 261 -19.98 7.74 26.36
C ILE A 261 -20.77 8.89 27.00
N THR A 262 -22.08 8.70 27.16
CA THR A 262 -22.97 9.54 27.98
C THR A 262 -23.47 8.77 29.20
N GLY A 263 -22.65 8.64 30.24
CA GLY A 263 -22.97 7.87 31.45
C GLY A 263 -21.93 6.81 31.76
N THR A 264 -22.35 5.57 32.01
CA THR A 264 -21.44 4.47 32.38
C THR A 264 -20.78 3.83 31.15
N ARG A 265 -21.57 3.38 30.14
CA ARG A 265 -21.07 2.76 28.89
C ARG A 265 -21.95 2.99 27.64
N GLU A 266 -23.05 3.72 27.76
CA GLU A 266 -23.96 4.03 26.65
C GLU A 266 -23.31 4.99 25.66
N VAL A 267 -23.28 4.61 24.39
CA VAL A 267 -22.72 5.44 23.31
C VAL A 267 -23.67 6.57 22.97
N LEU A 268 -23.12 7.75 22.70
CA LEU A 268 -23.86 8.91 22.22
C LEU A 268 -24.73 8.54 20.99
N PRO A 269 -26.05 8.82 21.00
CA PRO A 269 -26.93 8.43 19.90
C PRO A 269 -26.50 8.92 18.51
N SER A 270 -25.82 10.07 18.45
CA SER A 270 -25.29 10.64 17.20
C SER A 270 -24.06 9.92 16.64
N LEU A 271 -23.46 9.02 17.41
CA LEU A 271 -22.23 8.28 17.07
C LEU A 271 -22.47 6.79 16.88
N ILE A 272 -23.73 6.33 16.96
CA ILE A 272 -24.08 4.93 16.72
C ILE A 272 -23.84 4.63 15.24
N PRO A 273 -22.94 3.69 14.91
CA PRO A 273 -22.69 3.31 13.53
C PRO A 273 -23.96 2.68 12.93
N THR A 274 -24.34 3.13 11.73
CA THR A 274 -25.44 2.52 10.97
C THR A 274 -24.84 1.68 9.84
N PRO A 275 -25.30 0.45 9.60
CA PRO A 275 -24.75 -0.36 8.50
C PRO A 275 -24.88 0.41 7.20
N SER A 276 -23.76 0.54 6.46
CA SER A 276 -23.77 1.27 5.20
C SER A 276 -24.79 0.62 4.29
N VAL A 277 -25.84 1.38 3.92
CA VAL A 277 -26.74 0.97 2.84
C VAL A 277 -25.99 1.29 1.55
N THR A 278 -24.92 0.54 1.30
CA THR A 278 -24.48 0.37 -0.08
C THR A 278 -25.72 -0.14 -0.80
N PRO A 279 -26.21 0.51 -1.86
CA PRO A 279 -27.12 -0.19 -2.73
C PRO A 279 -26.30 -1.39 -3.17
N VAL A 280 -26.62 -2.55 -2.58
CA VAL A 280 -26.44 -3.81 -3.27
C VAL A 280 -27.06 -3.47 -4.61
N HIS A 281 -26.24 -3.33 -5.65
CA HIS A 281 -26.74 -3.66 -6.95
C HIS A 281 -27.25 -5.08 -6.71
N GLN A 282 -28.56 -5.18 -6.47
CA GLN A 282 -29.30 -6.37 -6.78
C GLN A 282 -29.03 -6.48 -8.28
N GLU A 283 -27.90 -7.10 -8.63
CA GLU A 283 -27.82 -7.82 -9.88
C GLU A 283 -29.04 -8.70 -9.82
N GLN A 284 -30.11 -8.26 -10.48
CA GLN A 284 -31.21 -9.11 -10.81
C GLN A 284 -30.53 -10.31 -11.46
N GLN A 285 -30.52 -11.45 -10.76
CA GLN A 285 -29.93 -12.67 -11.25
C GLN A 285 -30.45 -12.85 -12.68
N PRO A 286 -29.59 -12.75 -13.70
CA PRO A 286 -30.05 -12.93 -15.06
C PRO A 286 -30.53 -14.36 -15.18
N LEU A 287 -31.78 -14.53 -15.59
CA LEU A 287 -32.47 -15.81 -15.75
C LEU A 287 -31.78 -16.74 -16.77
N SER A 288 -30.77 -16.27 -17.52
CA SER A 288 -29.93 -17.05 -18.44
C SER A 288 -28.52 -16.46 -18.63
N LEU A 289 -27.56 -17.32 -19.01
CA LEU A 289 -26.18 -16.91 -19.36
C LEU A 289 -26.14 -15.84 -20.45
N SER A 290 -27.00 -15.98 -21.47
CA SER A 290 -27.14 -15.01 -22.56
C SER A 290 -27.62 -13.64 -22.08
N ALA A 291 -28.55 -13.60 -21.13
CA ALA A 291 -29.02 -12.36 -20.52
C ALA A 291 -27.93 -11.69 -19.67
N HIS A 292 -27.07 -12.47 -18.98
CA HIS A 292 -25.92 -11.95 -18.24
C HIS A 292 -24.87 -11.35 -19.17
N LEU A 293 -24.50 -12.05 -20.25
CA LEU A 293 -23.49 -11.56 -21.18
C LEU A 293 -23.99 -10.33 -21.96
N SER A 294 -25.29 -10.28 -22.26
CA SER A 294 -25.94 -9.12 -22.89
C SER A 294 -26.11 -7.90 -21.96
N SER A 295 -25.99 -8.08 -20.64
CA SER A 295 -26.01 -6.97 -19.68
C SER A 295 -24.63 -6.38 -19.39
N GLN A 296 -23.55 -7.02 -19.86
CA GLN A 296 -22.18 -6.54 -19.68
C GLN A 296 -21.89 -5.29 -20.54
N PRO A 297 -20.90 -4.45 -20.18
CA PRO A 297 -20.49 -3.31 -20.99
C PRO A 297 -20.14 -3.69 -22.45
N SER A 298 -20.46 -2.79 -23.40
CA SER A 298 -20.22 -2.99 -24.85
C SER A 298 -18.85 -3.56 -25.21
N PRO A 299 -17.71 -3.15 -24.59
CA PRO A 299 -16.42 -3.75 -24.89
C PRO A 299 -16.37 -5.26 -24.60
N ILE A 300 -17.00 -5.73 -23.52
CA ILE A 300 -17.03 -7.16 -23.16
C ILE A 300 -17.90 -7.93 -24.14
N GLN A 301 -19.04 -7.36 -24.56
CA GLN A 301 -19.90 -7.97 -25.58
C GLN A 301 -19.16 -8.12 -26.92
N ASP A 302 -18.39 -7.10 -27.32
CA ASP A 302 -17.58 -7.11 -28.54
C ASP A 302 -16.47 -8.18 -28.48
N VAL A 303 -15.89 -8.41 -27.30
CA VAL A 303 -14.84 -9.42 -27.07
C VAL A 303 -15.39 -10.84 -27.07
N VAL A 304 -16.54 -11.08 -26.41
CA VAL A 304 -17.17 -12.41 -26.32
C VAL A 304 -17.80 -12.79 -27.66
N GLY A 305 -18.33 -11.81 -28.39
CA GLY A 305 -19.01 -12.01 -29.66
C GLY A 305 -20.35 -12.75 -29.52
N PRO A 306 -21.12 -12.91 -30.61
CA PRO A 306 -22.50 -13.43 -30.57
C PRO A 306 -22.59 -14.95 -30.38
N MET A 307 -21.46 -15.67 -30.36
CA MET A 307 -21.46 -17.14 -30.35
C MET A 307 -22.14 -17.73 -29.10
N HIS A 308 -22.12 -17.01 -27.98
CA HIS A 308 -22.77 -17.41 -26.74
C HIS A 308 -24.30 -17.54 -26.86
N GLU A 309 -24.92 -16.91 -27.86
CA GLU A 309 -26.36 -17.02 -28.15
C GLU A 309 -26.75 -18.39 -28.70
N SER A 310 -25.79 -19.12 -29.29
CA SER A 310 -26.01 -20.44 -29.88
C SER A 310 -25.70 -21.62 -28.95
N TRP A 311 -25.25 -21.35 -27.72
CA TRP A 311 -24.89 -22.41 -26.79
C TRP A 311 -26.14 -23.09 -26.24
N SER A 312 -26.14 -24.41 -26.27
CA SER A 312 -27.20 -25.20 -25.67
C SER A 312 -27.03 -25.21 -24.14
N GLN A 313 -28.12 -25.51 -23.43
CA GLN A 313 -28.07 -25.71 -21.98
C GLN A 313 -27.08 -26.82 -21.58
N GLU A 314 -26.94 -27.85 -22.43
CA GLU A 314 -25.99 -28.95 -22.24
C GLU A 314 -24.52 -28.49 -22.32
N ASP A 315 -24.20 -27.54 -23.22
CA ASP A 315 -22.85 -26.97 -23.33
C ASP A 315 -22.47 -26.17 -22.07
N ILE A 316 -23.44 -25.42 -21.52
CA ILE A 316 -23.25 -24.61 -20.32
C ILE A 316 -23.11 -25.50 -19.09
N ASP A 317 -23.94 -26.53 -18.98
CA ASP A 317 -23.87 -27.53 -17.91
C ASP A 317 -22.54 -28.31 -17.97
N CYS A 318 -22.02 -28.61 -19.16
CA CYS A 318 -20.69 -29.23 -19.30
C CYS A 318 -19.56 -28.34 -18.78
N ILE A 319 -19.60 -27.02 -19.05
CA ILE A 319 -18.61 -26.07 -18.52
C ILE A 319 -18.71 -26.00 -16.99
N ARG A 320 -19.94 -25.96 -16.45
CA ARG A 320 -20.20 -25.99 -15.00
C ARG A 320 -19.60 -27.24 -14.36
N ASP A 321 -19.93 -28.41 -14.88
CA ASP A 321 -19.47 -29.69 -14.33
C ASP A 321 -17.93 -29.80 -14.40
N CYS A 322 -17.31 -29.31 -15.48
CA CYS A 322 -15.84 -29.22 -15.56
C CYS A 322 -15.23 -28.27 -14.52
N LEU A 323 -15.90 -27.17 -14.17
CA LEU A 323 -15.44 -26.23 -13.13
C LEU A 323 -15.59 -26.83 -11.72
N GLU A 324 -16.68 -27.54 -11.43
CA GLU A 324 -16.93 -28.19 -10.14
C GLU A 324 -16.00 -29.39 -9.90
N ASP A 325 -15.77 -30.21 -10.93
CA ASP A 325 -14.90 -31.39 -10.88
C ASP A 325 -13.40 -31.05 -10.99
N GLY A 326 -13.05 -29.77 -11.17
CA GLY A 326 -11.66 -29.32 -11.32
C GLY A 326 -10.97 -29.89 -12.55
N GLN A 327 -11.70 -30.08 -13.66
CA GLN A 327 -11.16 -30.61 -14.90
C GLN A 327 -10.47 -29.53 -15.75
N ASP A 328 -9.55 -29.96 -16.62
CA ASP A 328 -8.82 -29.08 -17.54
C ASP A 328 -9.77 -28.45 -18.58
N ILE A 329 -10.11 -27.17 -18.44
CA ILE A 329 -10.90 -26.41 -19.43
C ILE A 329 -9.94 -25.72 -20.39
N LYS A 330 -10.01 -26.07 -21.68
CA LYS A 330 -9.15 -25.49 -22.73
C LYS A 330 -9.91 -24.44 -23.54
N ILE A 331 -9.41 -23.22 -23.51
CA ILE A 331 -9.90 -22.05 -24.21
C ILE A 331 -8.99 -21.81 -25.40
N TYR A 332 -9.52 -21.90 -26.62
CA TYR A 332 -8.74 -21.64 -27.83
C TYR A 332 -9.02 -20.24 -28.35
N GLY A 333 -7.96 -19.46 -28.58
CA GLY A 333 -8.00 -18.20 -29.31
C GLY A 333 -7.65 -18.41 -30.78
N ASP A 334 -8.31 -17.66 -31.67
CA ASP A 334 -8.21 -17.61 -33.14
C ASP A 334 -7.64 -18.85 -33.89
N GLY A 335 -8.46 -19.40 -34.78
CA GLY A 335 -8.18 -20.66 -35.47
C GLY A 335 -7.58 -20.48 -36.86
N THR A 336 -6.31 -20.85 -37.02
CA THR A 336 -5.90 -21.60 -38.21
C THR A 336 -4.90 -22.69 -37.88
N VAL A 337 -5.38 -23.93 -37.83
CA VAL A 337 -4.60 -25.11 -38.20
C VAL A 337 -5.60 -26.09 -38.82
N SER A 338 -5.19 -26.79 -39.89
CA SER A 338 -5.95 -27.58 -40.87
C SER A 338 -6.99 -28.61 -40.39
N LYS A 339 -7.34 -28.66 -39.10
CA LYS A 339 -8.35 -29.53 -38.48
C LYS A 339 -9.07 -28.89 -37.27
N GLY A 340 -9.20 -27.56 -37.23
CA GLY A 340 -10.00 -26.86 -36.20
C GLY A 340 -9.40 -26.87 -34.79
N LYS A 341 -8.09 -27.04 -34.64
CA LYS A 341 -7.40 -26.93 -33.34
C LYS A 341 -6.64 -25.60 -33.32
N GLY A 342 -6.93 -24.74 -32.36
CA GLY A 342 -6.32 -23.40 -32.25
C GLY A 342 -4.80 -23.44 -32.04
N ALA A 343 -4.11 -22.39 -32.51
CA ALA A 343 -2.65 -22.27 -32.42
C ALA A 343 -2.18 -21.81 -31.03
N HIS A 344 -3.00 -21.04 -30.33
CA HIS A 344 -2.78 -20.59 -28.95
C HIS A 344 -3.99 -21.00 -28.11
N TYR A 345 -3.74 -21.48 -26.90
CA TYR A 345 -4.80 -21.87 -25.97
C TYR A 345 -4.43 -21.47 -24.54
N TYR A 346 -5.46 -21.16 -23.77
CA TYR A 346 -5.37 -21.10 -22.32
C TYR A 346 -6.01 -22.36 -21.75
N SER A 347 -5.43 -22.93 -20.70
CA SER A 347 -6.04 -24.01 -19.96
C SER A 347 -6.21 -23.60 -18.52
N ILE A 348 -7.42 -23.76 -18.00
CA ILE A 348 -7.69 -23.67 -16.57
C ILE A 348 -7.44 -25.06 -16.01
N LYS A 349 -6.55 -25.14 -15.03
CA LYS A 349 -6.13 -26.41 -14.42
C LYS A 349 -6.20 -26.32 -12.91
N PRO A 350 -6.38 -27.44 -12.20
CA PRO A 350 -6.12 -27.48 -10.77
C PRO A 350 -4.64 -27.18 -10.49
N ASP A 351 -4.36 -26.30 -9.54
CA ASP A 351 -3.02 -25.93 -9.11
C ASP A 351 -2.38 -27.10 -8.37
N ILE A 352 -1.51 -27.80 -9.08
CA ILE A 352 -0.83 -29.00 -8.60
C ILE A 352 0.21 -28.63 -7.52
N CYS A 353 0.65 -27.37 -7.46
CA CYS A 353 1.73 -26.92 -6.58
C CYS A 353 1.24 -26.42 -5.22
N GLU A 354 0.05 -25.80 -5.16
CA GLU A 354 -0.44 -25.21 -3.90
C GLU A 354 -1.61 -25.99 -3.27
N ASN A 355 -2.59 -26.49 -4.06
CA ASN A 355 -3.65 -27.44 -3.66
C ASN A 355 -4.59 -27.73 -4.87
N PRO A 356 -4.95 -29.01 -5.14
CA PRO A 356 -5.74 -29.43 -6.31
C PRO A 356 -7.14 -28.82 -6.41
N LYS A 357 -7.62 -28.09 -5.40
CA LYS A 357 -8.88 -27.34 -5.44
C LYS A 357 -8.75 -25.89 -5.97
N TYR A 358 -7.54 -25.35 -6.10
CA TYR A 358 -7.34 -24.02 -6.68
C TYR A 358 -7.26 -24.11 -8.21
N LEU A 359 -7.93 -23.22 -8.93
CA LEU A 359 -7.85 -23.17 -10.38
C LEU A 359 -6.81 -22.14 -10.82
N CYS A 360 -5.88 -22.55 -11.66
CA CYS A 360 -4.80 -21.72 -12.20
C CYS A 360 -4.90 -21.65 -13.73
N LEU A 361 -4.62 -20.46 -14.27
CA LEU A 361 -4.65 -20.22 -15.71
C LEU A 361 -3.27 -20.44 -16.33
N HIS A 362 -3.20 -21.36 -17.28
CA HIS A 362 -1.97 -21.69 -18.00
C HIS A 362 -2.09 -21.32 -19.48
N GLY A 363 -1.23 -20.41 -19.96
CA GLY A 363 -1.07 -20.15 -21.39
C GLY A 363 -0.22 -21.21 -22.08
N GLY A 364 -0.60 -21.62 -23.29
CA GLY A 364 0.14 -22.57 -24.11
C GLY A 364 -0.05 -22.32 -25.60
N ALA A 365 0.93 -22.74 -26.40
CA ALA A 365 0.86 -22.67 -27.86
C ALA A 365 1.05 -24.06 -28.47
N LYS A 366 0.28 -24.37 -29.52
CA LYS A 366 0.36 -25.61 -30.27
C LYS A 366 0.73 -25.33 -31.71
N THR A 367 2.01 -25.47 -32.04
CA THR A 367 2.51 -25.32 -33.40
C THR A 367 2.27 -26.59 -34.21
N SER A 368 1.72 -26.49 -35.42
CA SER A 368 1.80 -27.60 -36.38
C SER A 368 3.25 -27.75 -36.87
N SER A 369 3.67 -28.96 -37.20
CA SER A 369 4.99 -29.24 -37.78
C SER A 369 5.19 -28.66 -39.19
N ASN A 370 4.17 -28.00 -39.78
CA ASN A 370 4.22 -27.43 -41.11
C ASN A 370 4.51 -25.91 -41.07
N ARG A 371 5.74 -25.52 -41.41
CA ARG A 371 6.23 -24.13 -41.34
C ARG A 371 5.46 -23.14 -42.23
N SER A 372 4.82 -23.59 -43.30
CA SER A 372 4.12 -22.74 -44.27
C SER A 372 2.69 -22.36 -43.87
N GLY A 373 2.14 -22.95 -42.79
CA GLY A 373 0.81 -22.63 -42.27
C GLY A 373 0.81 -21.76 -41.01
N LEU A 374 1.97 -21.22 -40.61
CA LEU A 374 2.11 -20.34 -39.45
C LEU A 374 1.67 -18.92 -39.82
N VAL A 375 0.39 -18.63 -39.63
CA VAL A 375 -0.11 -17.26 -39.62
C VAL A 375 -0.92 -17.09 -38.34
N SER A 376 -0.32 -16.48 -37.32
CA SER A 376 -1.07 -15.93 -36.19
C SER A 376 -0.44 -14.59 -35.83
N LEU A 377 -1.20 -13.51 -36.00
CA LEU A 377 -0.80 -12.12 -35.80
C LEU A 377 -1.93 -11.31 -35.12
N ARG A 378 -2.65 -11.91 -34.15
CA ARG A 378 -3.68 -11.20 -33.36
C ARG A 378 -3.66 -11.56 -31.86
N PRO A 379 -4.16 -10.65 -30.99
CA PRO A 379 -3.67 -10.53 -29.62
C PRO A 379 -4.25 -11.60 -28.70
N GLU A 380 -3.36 -12.35 -28.07
CA GLU A 380 -3.64 -13.38 -27.05
C GLU A 380 -4.56 -12.84 -25.92
N SER A 381 -4.50 -11.53 -25.68
CA SER A 381 -5.24 -10.79 -24.65
C SER A 381 -6.76 -10.74 -24.84
N PHE A 382 -7.30 -10.81 -26.07
CA PHE A 382 -8.76 -10.78 -26.25
C PHE A 382 -9.41 -12.13 -25.94
N SER A 383 -8.72 -13.23 -26.27
CA SER A 383 -9.26 -14.58 -26.08
C SER A 383 -9.36 -14.96 -24.60
N ILE A 384 -8.37 -14.53 -23.79
CA ILE A 384 -8.40 -14.71 -22.33
C ILE A 384 -9.52 -13.88 -21.69
N VAL A 385 -9.71 -12.62 -22.11
CA VAL A 385 -10.78 -11.75 -21.58
C VAL A 385 -12.15 -12.31 -21.93
N ALA A 386 -12.35 -12.79 -23.18
CA ALA A 386 -13.60 -13.43 -23.59
C ALA A 386 -13.92 -14.64 -22.70
N ALA A 387 -12.94 -15.51 -22.47
CA ALA A 387 -13.15 -16.72 -21.71
C ALA A 387 -13.38 -16.47 -20.22
N LEU A 388 -12.61 -15.57 -19.60
CA LEU A 388 -12.84 -15.18 -18.21
C LEU A 388 -14.22 -14.55 -18.02
N SER A 389 -14.69 -13.76 -19.00
CA SER A 389 -16.03 -13.16 -18.96
C SER A 389 -17.12 -14.24 -19.01
N VAL A 390 -16.96 -15.27 -19.85
CA VAL A 390 -17.87 -16.41 -19.91
C VAL A 390 -17.88 -17.20 -18.60
N ILE A 391 -16.70 -17.52 -18.06
CA ILE A 391 -16.59 -18.30 -16.82
C ILE A 391 -17.20 -17.53 -15.65
N HIS A 392 -16.91 -16.24 -15.54
CA HIS A 392 -17.55 -15.37 -14.56
C HIS A 392 -19.07 -15.40 -14.70
N ALA A 393 -19.60 -15.27 -15.91
CA ALA A 393 -21.03 -15.35 -16.17
C ALA A 393 -21.65 -16.70 -15.75
N VAL A 394 -20.97 -17.83 -16.01
CA VAL A 394 -21.41 -19.17 -15.56
C VAL A 394 -21.41 -19.27 -14.03
N LEU A 395 -20.34 -18.80 -13.36
CA LEU A 395 -20.27 -18.80 -11.90
C LEU A 395 -21.37 -17.94 -11.26
N SER A 396 -21.63 -16.76 -11.82
CA SER A 396 -22.67 -15.84 -11.36
C SER A 396 -24.09 -16.37 -11.56
N VAL A 397 -24.38 -17.03 -12.69
CA VAL A 397 -25.72 -17.55 -13.00
C VAL A 397 -26.07 -18.80 -12.19
N TYR A 398 -25.12 -19.71 -11.99
CA TYR A 398 -25.37 -20.98 -11.29
C TYR A 398 -25.10 -20.92 -9.79
N ASN A 399 -24.73 -19.74 -9.27
CA ASN A 399 -24.49 -19.53 -7.84
C ASN A 399 -23.51 -20.56 -7.26
N ILE A 400 -22.51 -20.96 -8.07
CA ILE A 400 -21.44 -21.85 -7.63
C ILE A 400 -20.62 -21.05 -6.63
N THR A 401 -21.01 -21.14 -5.36
CA THR A 401 -20.22 -20.63 -4.26
C THR A 401 -18.90 -21.38 -4.28
N SER A 402 -17.81 -20.69 -4.58
CA SER A 402 -16.47 -21.15 -4.23
C SER A 402 -16.53 -21.57 -2.77
N SER A 403 -16.50 -22.86 -2.48
CA SER A 403 -16.51 -23.37 -1.13
C SER A 403 -15.29 -22.78 -0.42
N GLU A 404 -15.55 -21.82 0.46
CA GLU A 404 -14.59 -21.14 1.34
C GLU A 404 -13.41 -20.42 0.66
N SER A 405 -13.55 -19.09 0.57
CA SER A 405 -12.46 -18.12 0.57
C SER A 405 -11.53 -18.04 -0.65
N ARG A 406 -11.05 -16.82 -0.92
CA ARG A 406 -9.87 -16.48 -1.74
C ARG A 406 -10.09 -16.31 -3.25
N LEU A 407 -10.80 -15.24 -3.61
CA LEU A 407 -10.56 -14.49 -4.86
C LEU A 407 -9.84 -13.16 -4.60
N ALA A 408 -9.37 -12.91 -3.37
CA ALA A 408 -8.64 -11.70 -3.00
C ALA A 408 -7.12 -11.77 -3.25
N ASP A 409 -6.58 -12.94 -3.60
CA ASP A 409 -5.16 -13.14 -3.88
C ASP A 409 -4.95 -13.48 -5.37
N ILE A 410 -5.20 -12.50 -6.24
CA ILE A 410 -4.55 -12.49 -7.56
C ILE A 410 -3.48 -11.41 -7.51
N PRO A 411 -2.19 -11.76 -7.51
CA PRO A 411 -1.14 -10.79 -7.76
C PRO A 411 -1.24 -10.36 -9.22
N LEU A 412 -1.62 -9.10 -9.45
CA LEU A 412 -1.45 -8.39 -10.72
C LEU A 412 -0.35 -7.34 -10.61
#